data_AF-A0A4Y2D600-F1
#
_entry.id   AF-A0A4Y2D600-F1
#
_cell.length_a   1.000
_cell.length_b   1.000
_cell.length_c   1.000
_cell.angle_alpha   90.00
_cell.angle_beta   90.00
_cell.angle_gamma   90.00
#
_symmetry.space_group_name_H-M   'P 1'
#
loop_
_entity.id
_entity.type
_entity.pdbx_description
1 polymer ?
#
loop_
_entity_poly.entity_id
_entity_poly.type
_entity_poly.pdbx_seq_one_letter_code
_entity_poly.pdbx_strand_id
1 'polypeptide(L)'
;MSRRLNSVHCIEDIDSFFVEFIDIVSELAMEIFKKKPNRRKGGFKFWNDGLRTLRNATNKLYKIFKRKKQFDSPEAEVHAARAEYNRSRANYKKQLLIAKRESWELFCKNYTDTFGYIFKKRKGFGKDKKVAEIMVKQNDKLYAP
;
A
#
# COMPACT_ATOMS: atom_id res chain seq x y z
N MET A 1 33.76 13.63 -28.23
CA MET A 1 34.91 13.64 -29.17
C MET A 1 35.85 12.54 -28.75
N SER A 2 36.11 11.53 -29.58
CA SER A 2 37.03 10.43 -29.24
C SER A 2 38.42 10.77 -29.74
N ARG A 3 39.36 11.10 -28.84
CA ARG A 3 40.77 11.26 -29.18
C ARG A 3 41.37 9.86 -29.33
N ARG A 4 41.94 9.57 -30.50
CA ARG A 4 42.79 8.39 -30.69
C ARG A 4 44.20 8.78 -30.27
N LEU A 5 44.79 8.02 -29.33
CA LEU A 5 46.22 8.12 -29.03
C LEU A 5 46.99 7.61 -30.24
N ASN A 6 47.47 8.53 -31.09
CA ASN A 6 48.20 8.17 -32.30
C ASN A 6 49.71 8.00 -32.04
N SER A 7 50.24 8.57 -30.94
CA SER A 7 51.60 8.35 -30.44
C SER A 7 51.72 8.79 -28.97
N VAL A 8 52.58 8.11 -28.20
CA VAL A 8 52.91 8.43 -26.81
C VAL A 8 54.35 8.93 -26.78
N HIS A 9 54.58 10.15 -26.28
CA HIS A 9 55.90 10.78 -26.30
C HIS A 9 56.53 10.91 -24.91
N CYS A 10 55.72 10.99 -23.84
CA CYS A 10 56.20 10.97 -22.46
C CYS A 10 55.23 10.25 -21.50
N ILE A 11 55.67 10.01 -20.27
CA ILE A 11 54.85 9.40 -19.20
C ILE A 11 53.68 10.31 -18.83
N GLU A 12 53.83 11.63 -18.95
CA GLU A 12 52.76 12.60 -18.68
C GLU A 12 51.58 12.45 -19.66
N ASP A 13 51.83 12.00 -20.91
CA ASP A 13 50.76 11.69 -21.87
C ASP A 13 49.93 10.48 -21.42
N ILE A 14 50.58 9.50 -20.77
CA ILE A 14 49.94 8.31 -20.23
C ILE A 14 49.08 8.69 -19.02
N ASP A 15 49.61 9.50 -18.11
CA ASP A 15 48.86 9.99 -16.94
C ASP A 15 47.65 10.82 -17.37
N SER A 16 47.82 11.71 -18.35
CA SER A 16 46.75 12.51 -18.94
C SER A 16 45.65 11.63 -19.56
N PHE A 17 46.04 10.56 -20.27
CA PHE A 17 45.09 9.60 -20.82
C PHE A 17 44.30 8.86 -19.73
N PHE A 18 44.95 8.43 -18.66
CA PHE A 18 44.26 7.73 -17.57
C PHE A 18 43.30 8.66 -16.82
N VAL A 19 43.65 9.93 -16.64
CA VAL A 19 42.74 10.94 -16.06
C VAL A 19 41.51 11.13 -16.95
N GLU A 20 41.70 11.39 -18.26
CA GLU A 20 40.57 11.53 -19.20
C GLU A 20 39.71 10.26 -19.25
N PHE A 21 40.32 9.07 -19.19
CA PHE A 21 39.60 7.80 -19.17
C PHE A 21 38.77 7.63 -17.90
N ILE A 22 39.34 7.94 -16.73
CA ILE A 22 38.63 7.87 -15.45
C ILE A 22 37.46 8.85 -15.44
N ASP A 23 37.63 10.06 -15.98
CA ASP A 23 36.57 11.06 -16.06
C ASP A 23 35.42 10.57 -16.96
N ILE A 24 35.72 10.04 -18.14
CA ILE A 24 34.70 9.49 -19.06
C ILE A 24 33.96 8.32 -18.40
N VAL A 25 34.68 7.38 -17.77
CA VAL A 25 34.06 6.24 -17.09
C VAL A 25 33.23 6.70 -15.91
N SER A 26 33.67 7.71 -15.16
CA SER A 26 32.95 8.27 -14.02
C SER A 26 31.69 9.01 -14.45
N GLU A 27 31.73 9.80 -15.52
CA GLU A 27 30.56 10.44 -16.11
C GLU A 27 29.54 9.42 -16.58
N LEU A 28 29.98 8.41 -17.36
CA LEU A 28 29.11 7.33 -17.82
C LEU A 28 28.51 6.54 -16.65
N ALA A 29 29.32 6.23 -15.62
CA ALA A 29 28.83 5.56 -14.42
C ALA A 29 27.80 6.42 -13.69
N MET A 30 28.01 7.73 -13.54
CA MET A 30 27.04 8.62 -12.90
C MET A 30 25.73 8.78 -13.71
N GLU A 31 25.80 8.73 -15.04
CA GLU A 31 24.60 8.71 -15.89
C GLU A 31 23.79 7.42 -15.75
N ILE A 32 24.48 6.27 -15.70
CA ILE A 32 23.86 4.95 -15.53
C ILE A 32 23.32 4.79 -14.10
N PHE A 33 24.08 5.24 -13.11
CA PHE A 33 23.75 5.20 -11.69
C PHE A 33 23.11 6.51 -11.21
N LYS A 34 22.33 7.20 -12.05
CA LYS A 34 21.48 8.31 -11.60
C LYS A 34 20.75 7.85 -10.34
N LYS A 35 21.11 8.43 -9.19
CA LYS A 35 20.56 8.07 -7.88
C LYS A 35 19.07 7.91 -8.04
N LYS A 36 18.56 6.70 -7.78
CA LYS A 36 17.14 6.39 -7.85
C LYS A 36 16.42 7.55 -7.17
N PRO A 37 15.57 8.33 -7.88
CA PRO A 37 15.01 9.55 -7.32
C PRO A 37 14.43 9.15 -5.97
N ASN A 38 14.87 9.86 -4.92
CA ASN A 38 14.46 9.60 -3.54
C ASN A 38 13.00 10.00 -3.40
N ARG A 39 12.15 9.26 -4.09
CA ARG A 39 10.73 9.35 -4.02
C ARG A 39 10.44 8.76 -2.67
N ARG A 40 10.34 9.63 -1.67
CA ARG A 40 9.39 9.49 -0.57
C ARG A 40 7.97 9.42 -1.17
N LYS A 41 7.74 8.48 -2.10
CA LYS A 41 6.41 7.98 -2.46
C LYS A 41 5.91 7.48 -1.11
N GLY A 42 4.98 8.23 -0.52
CA GLY A 42 4.50 8.00 0.84
C GLY A 42 4.35 6.49 1.05
N GLY A 43 5.02 5.98 2.08
CA GLY A 43 5.01 4.55 2.39
C GLY A 43 3.58 4.02 2.44
N PHE A 44 3.44 2.70 2.32
CA PHE A 44 2.15 2.01 2.38
C PHE A 44 1.22 2.63 3.45
N LYS A 45 0.20 3.37 3.02
CA LYS A 45 -0.75 4.06 3.90
C LYS A 45 -2.17 3.70 3.47
N PHE A 46 -2.80 2.83 4.27
CA PHE A 46 -4.22 2.49 4.13
C PHE A 46 -5.12 3.28 5.06
N TRP A 47 -4.53 4.02 6.00
CA TRP A 47 -5.29 4.79 6.97
C TRP A 47 -5.78 6.09 6.34
N ASN A 48 -7.10 6.19 6.14
CA ASN A 48 -7.78 7.35 5.57
C ASN A 48 -8.77 7.96 6.58
N ASP A 49 -9.24 9.18 6.31
CA ASP A 49 -10.12 9.90 7.22
C ASP A 49 -11.52 9.26 7.31
N GLY A 50 -12.01 8.62 6.25
CA GLY A 50 -13.25 7.83 6.29
C GLY A 50 -13.19 6.69 7.30
N LEU A 51 -12.08 5.95 7.37
CA LEU A 51 -11.85 4.90 8.36
C LEU A 51 -11.76 5.45 9.78
N ARG A 52 -11.20 6.65 9.97
CA ARG A 52 -11.19 7.33 11.27
C ARG A 52 -12.61 7.66 11.72
N THR A 53 -13.43 8.20 10.82
CA THR A 53 -14.84 8.53 11.09
C THR A 53 -15.63 7.28 11.44
N LEU A 54 -15.51 6.21 10.65
CA LEU A 54 -16.17 4.93 10.93
C LEU A 54 -15.75 4.33 12.28
N ARG A 55 -14.45 4.30 12.57
CA ARG A 55 -13.93 3.82 13.86
C ARG A 55 -14.50 4.64 15.02
N ASN A 56 -14.52 5.96 14.91
CA ASN A 56 -15.01 6.85 15.95
C ASN A 56 -16.53 6.66 16.16
N ALA A 57 -17.30 6.49 15.09
CA ALA A 57 -18.73 6.17 15.16
C ALA A 57 -18.98 4.81 15.83
N THR A 58 -18.26 3.75 15.43
CA THR A 58 -18.35 2.43 16.06
C THR A 58 -17.97 2.48 17.55
N ASN A 59 -16.94 3.25 17.91
CA ASN A 59 -16.53 3.43 19.31
C ASN A 59 -17.60 4.18 20.13
N LYS A 60 -18.27 5.18 19.54
CA LYS A 60 -19.40 5.86 20.19
C LYS A 60 -20.52 4.88 20.50
N LEU A 61 -20.91 4.04 19.54
CA LEU A 61 -21.94 3.01 19.72
C LEU A 61 -21.54 1.98 20.78
N TYR A 62 -20.27 1.56 20.79
CA TYR A 62 -19.75 0.67 21.83
C TYR A 62 -19.89 1.27 23.24
N LYS A 63 -19.55 2.55 23.40
CA LYS A 63 -19.70 3.26 24.68
C LYS A 63 -21.18 3.35 25.10
N ILE A 64 -22.09 3.60 24.17
CA ILE A 64 -23.54 3.62 24.45
C ILE A 64 -24.02 2.25 24.91
N PHE A 65 -23.72 1.19 24.17
CA PHE A 65 -24.05 -0.19 24.56
C PHE A 65 -23.49 -0.53 25.95
N LYS A 66 -22.22 -0.23 26.21
CA LYS A 66 -21.57 -0.50 27.50
C LYS A 66 -22.28 0.23 28.64
N ARG A 67 -22.65 1.50 28.45
CA ARG A 67 -23.42 2.28 29.43
C ARG A 67 -24.79 1.68 29.68
N LYS A 68 -25.57 1.39 28.63
CA LYS A 68 -26.91 0.78 28.79
C LYS A 68 -26.86 -0.55 29.54
N LYS A 69 -25.82 -1.35 29.30
CA LYS A 69 -25.58 -2.60 30.03
C LYS A 69 -25.20 -2.38 31.51
N GLN A 70 -24.57 -1.25 31.84
CA GLN A 70 -24.15 -0.94 33.21
C GLN A 70 -25.27 -0.33 34.06
N PHE A 71 -26.24 0.35 33.44
CA PHE A 71 -27.35 1.01 34.13
C PHE A 71 -28.61 0.14 34.22
N ASP A 72 -28.48 -1.18 34.02
CA ASP A 72 -29.61 -2.14 33.96
C ASP A 72 -30.81 -1.60 33.16
N SER A 73 -30.51 -0.95 32.02
CA SER A 73 -31.55 -0.46 31.11
C SER A 73 -32.38 -1.64 30.59
N PRO A 74 -33.63 -1.40 30.13
CA PRO A 74 -34.48 -2.47 29.63
C PRO A 74 -33.76 -3.38 28.64
N GLU A 75 -33.88 -4.69 28.81
CA GLU A 75 -33.12 -5.69 28.03
C GLU A 75 -33.31 -5.50 26.51
N ALA A 76 -34.51 -5.12 26.09
CA ALA A 76 -34.81 -4.78 24.69
C ALA A 76 -33.95 -3.64 24.15
N GLU A 77 -33.68 -2.60 24.95
CA GLU A 77 -32.83 -1.48 24.57
C GLU A 77 -31.34 -1.85 24.54
N VAL A 78 -30.92 -2.72 25.45
CA VAL A 78 -29.54 -3.25 25.49
C VAL A 78 -29.28 -4.10 24.23
N HIS A 79 -30.22 -4.96 23.86
CA HIS A 79 -30.17 -5.75 22.63
C HIS A 79 -30.17 -4.86 21.38
N ALA A 80 -31.03 -3.85 21.31
CA ALA A 80 -31.07 -2.92 20.19
C ALA A 80 -29.73 -2.17 20.02
N ALA A 81 -29.17 -1.64 21.12
CA ALA A 81 -27.86 -0.97 21.09
C ALA A 81 -26.72 -1.92 20.71
N ARG A 82 -26.77 -3.18 21.16
CA ARG A 82 -25.81 -4.22 20.79
C ARG A 82 -25.88 -4.56 19.31
N ALA A 83 -27.09 -4.71 18.76
CA ALA A 83 -27.30 -4.99 17.35
C ALA A 83 -26.77 -3.84 16.46
N GLU A 84 -27.03 -2.60 16.85
CA GLU A 84 -26.52 -1.40 16.15
C GLU A 84 -24.98 -1.35 16.17
N TYR A 85 -24.36 -1.56 17.34
CA TYR A 85 -22.91 -1.67 17.45
C TYR A 85 -22.32 -2.77 16.55
N ASN A 86 -22.93 -3.96 16.56
CA ASN A 86 -22.47 -5.09 15.75
C ASN A 86 -22.56 -4.79 14.25
N ARG A 87 -23.64 -4.15 13.79
CA ARG A 87 -23.81 -3.71 12.40
C ARG A 87 -22.72 -2.70 12.01
N SER A 88 -22.51 -1.67 12.83
CA SER A 88 -21.45 -0.67 12.61
C SER A 88 -20.05 -1.30 12.57
N ARG A 89 -19.76 -2.22 13.51
CA ARG A 89 -18.47 -2.93 13.58
C ARG A 89 -18.23 -3.81 12.37
N ALA A 90 -19.25 -4.51 11.87
CA ALA A 90 -19.14 -5.32 10.66
C ALA A 90 -18.81 -4.44 9.44
N ASN A 91 -19.50 -3.30 9.30
CA ASN A 91 -19.23 -2.34 8.23
C ASN A 91 -17.79 -1.78 8.32
N TYR A 92 -17.37 -1.33 9.51
CA TYR A 92 -16.00 -0.84 9.73
C TYR A 92 -14.94 -1.88 9.35
N LYS A 93 -15.12 -3.15 9.75
CA LYS A 93 -14.20 -4.24 9.37
C LYS A 93 -14.15 -4.45 7.86
N LYS A 94 -15.30 -4.43 7.18
CA LYS A 94 -15.37 -4.55 5.72
C LYS A 94 -14.57 -3.45 5.04
N GLN A 95 -14.80 -2.19 5.43
CA GLN A 95 -14.09 -1.03 4.90
C GLN A 95 -12.58 -1.07 5.18
N LEU A 96 -12.19 -1.52 6.38
CA LEU A 96 -10.78 -1.68 6.75
C LEU A 96 -10.06 -2.69 5.84
N LEU A 97 -10.71 -3.81 5.50
CA LEU A 97 -10.14 -4.82 4.62
C LEU A 97 -10.04 -4.31 3.18
N ILE A 98 -11.05 -3.58 2.70
CA ILE A 98 -11.05 -2.95 1.37
C ILE A 98 -9.90 -1.96 1.26
N ALA A 99 -9.81 -1.00 2.20
CA ALA A 99 -8.74 0.00 2.19
C ALA A 99 -7.34 -0.62 2.24
N LYS A 100 -7.13 -1.65 3.08
CA LYS A 100 -5.86 -2.39 3.12
C LYS A 100 -5.52 -3.02 1.77
N ARG A 101 -6.51 -3.62 1.10
CA ARG A 101 -6.34 -4.21 -0.22
C ARG A 101 -5.97 -3.13 -1.23
N GLU A 102 -6.76 -2.07 -1.34
CA GLU A 102 -6.56 -0.99 -2.32
C GLU A 102 -5.20 -0.33 -2.17
N SER A 103 -4.79 -0.02 -0.93
CA SER A 103 -3.45 0.52 -0.68
C SER A 103 -2.34 -0.45 -1.04
N TRP A 104 -2.56 -1.75 -0.86
CA TRP A 104 -1.60 -2.77 -1.28
C TRP A 104 -1.53 -2.87 -2.81
N GLU A 105 -2.68 -2.82 -3.50
CA GLU A 105 -2.73 -2.79 -4.96
C GLU A 105 -2.00 -1.56 -5.52
N LEU A 106 -2.24 -0.39 -4.95
CA LEU A 106 -1.59 0.86 -5.36
C LEU A 106 -0.08 0.80 -5.10
N PHE A 107 0.33 0.26 -3.95
CA PHE A 107 1.75 0.07 -3.64
C PHE A 107 2.44 -0.85 -4.66
N CYS A 108 1.84 -2.01 -4.98
CA CYS A 108 2.40 -2.93 -5.96
C CYS A 108 2.45 -2.33 -7.38
N LYS A 109 1.44 -1.54 -7.80
CA LYS A 109 1.47 -0.79 -9.06
C LYS A 109 2.60 0.25 -9.11
N ASN A 110 2.95 0.84 -7.97
CA ASN A 110 3.98 1.88 -7.90
C ASN A 110 5.41 1.33 -7.86
N TYR A 111 5.58 0.03 -7.60
CA TYR A 111 6.84 -0.71 -7.49
C TYR A 111 6.76 -2.02 -8.30
N THR A 112 6.44 -1.89 -9.60
CA THR A 112 6.27 -3.02 -10.52
C THR A 112 7.48 -3.93 -10.59
N ASP A 113 8.68 -3.35 -10.57
CA ASP A 113 9.92 -4.09 -10.82
C ASP A 113 10.30 -4.99 -9.64
N THR A 114 9.86 -4.66 -8.43
CA THR A 114 10.17 -5.41 -7.20
C THR A 114 8.99 -6.27 -6.74
N PHE A 115 7.77 -5.74 -6.81
CA PHE A 115 6.58 -6.39 -6.25
C PHE A 115 5.51 -6.71 -7.29
N GLY A 116 5.67 -6.28 -8.54
CA GLY A 116 4.71 -6.52 -9.63
C GLY A 116 4.56 -8.00 -9.97
N TYR A 117 5.63 -8.78 -9.92
CA TYR A 117 5.57 -10.24 -10.14
C TYR A 117 4.71 -10.95 -9.08
N ILE A 118 4.93 -10.62 -7.80
CA ILE A 118 4.16 -11.17 -6.67
C ILE A 118 2.69 -10.76 -6.80
N PHE A 119 2.42 -9.51 -7.20
CA PHE A 119 1.08 -9.02 -7.41
C PHE A 119 0.35 -9.74 -8.57
N LYS A 120 1.04 -9.95 -9.69
CA LYS A 120 0.51 -10.69 -10.86
C LYS A 120 0.17 -12.13 -10.51
N LYS A 121 1.06 -12.81 -9.76
CA LYS A 121 0.80 -14.16 -9.22
C LYS A 121 -0.39 -14.17 -8.27
N ARG A 122 -0.47 -13.21 -7.33
CA ARG A 122 -1.57 -13.11 -6.35
C ARG A 122 -2.93 -12.75 -6.97
N LYS A 123 -2.97 -11.95 -8.05
CA LYS A 123 -4.19 -11.76 -8.85
C LYS A 123 -4.60 -13.04 -9.60
N GLY A 124 -3.63 -13.86 -10.00
CA GLY A 124 -3.86 -15.21 -10.54
C GLY A 124 -4.51 -16.18 -9.52
N PHE A 125 -4.18 -16.03 -8.23
CA PHE A 125 -4.81 -16.79 -7.12
C PHE A 125 -6.29 -16.46 -6.86
N GLY A 126 -6.85 -15.44 -7.53
CA GLY A 126 -8.30 -15.19 -7.51
C GLY A 126 -9.14 -16.30 -8.15
N LYS A 127 -8.50 -17.32 -8.75
CA LYS A 127 -9.15 -18.51 -9.31
C LYS A 127 -9.27 -19.68 -8.33
N ASP A 128 -8.64 -19.60 -7.16
CA ASP A 128 -8.75 -20.66 -6.15
C ASP A 128 -9.97 -20.39 -5.24
N LYS A 129 -11.00 -21.23 -5.40
CA LYS A 129 -12.28 -21.18 -4.66
C LYS A 129 -12.12 -20.98 -3.14
N LYS A 130 -11.02 -21.42 -2.54
CA LYS A 130 -10.74 -21.30 -1.09
C LYS A 130 -10.45 -19.87 -0.61
N VAL A 131 -9.91 -18.98 -1.45
CA VAL A 131 -9.62 -17.59 -1.03
C VAL A 131 -10.83 -16.68 -1.23
N ALA A 132 -11.72 -17.04 -2.16
CA ALA A 132 -13.00 -16.37 -2.36
C ALA A 132 -13.93 -16.49 -1.13
N GLU A 133 -13.83 -17.56 -0.34
CA GLU A 133 -14.60 -17.70 0.91
C GLU A 133 -14.16 -16.76 2.03
N ILE A 134 -12.92 -16.27 2.02
CA ILE A 134 -12.44 -15.24 2.97
C ILE A 134 -12.92 -13.83 2.56
N MET A 135 -13.35 -13.67 1.30
CA MET A 135 -14.04 -12.46 0.87
C MET A 135 -15.47 -12.52 1.37
N VAL A 136 -15.73 -11.77 2.45
CA VAL A 136 -17.05 -11.43 2.98
C VAL A 136 -18.09 -11.48 1.87
N LYS A 137 -18.97 -12.49 1.91
CA LYS A 137 -20.14 -12.58 1.04
C LYS A 137 -20.83 -11.21 1.05
N GLN A 138 -20.87 -10.56 -0.11
CA GLN A 138 -21.80 -9.45 -0.33
C GLN A 138 -23.20 -10.07 -0.21
N ASN A 139 -23.87 -9.80 0.90
CA ASN A 139 -25.31 -10.01 0.99
C ASN A 139 -25.97 -8.93 0.14
N ASP A 140 -25.99 -9.14 -1.18
CA ASP A 140 -26.93 -8.47 -2.06
C ASP A 140 -28.24 -9.26 -1.96
N LYS A 141 -29.12 -8.82 -1.06
CA LYS A 141 -30.56 -9.10 -1.09
C LYS A 141 -31.27 -8.18 -0.11
N LEU A 142 -31.92 -7.16 -0.68
CA LEU A 142 -33.25 -6.63 -0.35
C LEU A 142 -33.25 -5.14 -0.68
N TYR A 143 -33.79 -4.83 -1.86
CA TYR A 143 -34.83 -3.82 -2.10
C TYR A 143 -35.07 -3.81 -3.61
N ALA A 144 -36.08 -4.58 -4.05
CA ALA A 144 -36.84 -4.23 -5.23
C ALA A 144 -38.30 -4.03 -4.74
N PRO A 145 -38.99 -2.99 -5.23
CA PRO A 145 -40.33 -2.61 -4.78
C PRO A 145 -41.39 -3.68 -5.06
#